data_AF-A0A972YCS1-F1
#
_entry.id   AF-A0A972YCS1-F1
#
_cell.length_a   1.000
_cell.length_b   1.000
_cell.length_c   1.000
_cell.angle_alpha   90.00
_cell.angle_beta   90.00
_cell.angle_gamma   90.00
#
_symmetry.space_group_name_H-M   'P 1'
#
loop_
_entity.id
_entity.type
_entity.pdbx_description
1 polymer ?
#
loop_
_entity_poly.entity_id
_entity_poly.type
_entity_poly.pdbx_seq_one_letter_code
_entity_poly.pdbx_strand_id
1 'polypeptide(L)'
;MRAKTFDADTASTFCAIMEDAANDPRDHVRQATCWALREFGKSNSESHERACLIALDLIESEDPARAWVGRCAYRELEILIKIPERRRLISRHSKTARKYVDPTESEPE
;
A
#
# COMPACT_ATOMS: atom_id res chain seq x y z
N MET A 1 -5.36 16.24 16.79
CA MET A 1 -5.62 14.81 17.10
C MET A 1 -4.35 14.00 16.83
N ARG A 2 -3.78 13.34 17.83
CA ARG A 2 -2.67 12.38 17.63
C ARG A 2 -3.23 11.19 16.83
N ALA A 3 -2.80 11.00 15.59
CA ALA A 3 -3.14 9.79 14.85
C ALA A 3 -2.51 8.59 15.57
N LYS A 4 -3.34 7.72 16.12
CA LYS A 4 -2.91 6.48 16.78
C LYS A 4 -2.42 5.52 15.68
N THR A 5 -1.32 4.84 15.92
CA THR A 5 -0.92 3.69 15.09
C THR A 5 -1.92 2.58 15.35
N PHE A 6 -2.15 1.75 14.34
CA PHE A 6 -2.82 0.48 14.60
C PHE A 6 -1.94 -0.29 15.60
N ASP A 7 -2.55 -0.84 16.64
CA ASP A 7 -1.93 -1.96 17.34
C ASP A 7 -1.84 -3.16 16.38
N ALA A 8 -0.99 -4.13 16.74
CA ALA A 8 -0.71 -5.28 15.90
C ALA A 8 -1.98 -6.09 15.57
N ASP A 9 -2.86 -6.28 16.54
CA ASP A 9 -4.09 -7.08 16.37
C ASP A 9 -5.06 -6.41 15.38
N THR A 10 -5.20 -5.09 15.49
CA THR A 10 -6.01 -4.29 14.58
C THR A 10 -5.43 -4.31 13.16
N ALA A 11 -4.10 -4.22 13.02
CA ALA A 11 -3.44 -4.28 11.72
C ALA A 11 -3.65 -5.64 11.05
N SER A 12 -3.48 -6.74 11.79
CA SER A 12 -3.72 -8.10 11.31
C SER A 12 -5.17 -8.31 10.89
N THR A 13 -6.12 -7.75 11.66
CA THR A 13 -7.55 -7.80 11.31
C THR A 13 -7.83 -7.11 9.98
N PHE A 14 -7.23 -5.94 9.73
CA PHE A 14 -7.38 -5.25 8.45
C PHE A 14 -6.75 -6.01 7.28
N CYS A 15 -5.57 -6.61 7.47
CA CYS A 15 -4.95 -7.47 6.46
C CYS A 15 -5.90 -8.61 6.05
N ALA A 16 -6.43 -9.36 7.02
CA ALA A 16 -7.36 -10.45 6.75
C ALA A 16 -8.64 -9.99 6.02
N ILE A 17 -9.22 -8.84 6.42
CA ILE A 17 -10.39 -8.27 5.75
C ILE A 17 -10.09 -7.89 4.29
N MET A 18 -8.92 -7.28 4.03
CA MET A 18 -8.55 -6.88 2.67
C MET A 18 -8.26 -8.08 1.76
N GLU A 19 -7.61 -9.12 2.30
CA GLU A 19 -7.38 -10.38 1.58
C GLU A 19 -8.70 -11.06 1.20
N ASP A 20 -9.65 -11.16 2.15
CA ASP A 20 -10.97 -11.72 1.90
C ASP A 20 -11.75 -10.88 0.87
N ALA A 21 -11.81 -9.56 1.07
CA ALA A 21 -12.53 -8.64 0.20
C ALA A 21 -11.94 -8.55 -1.21
N ALA A 22 -10.70 -8.95 -1.44
CA ALA A 22 -10.13 -9.05 -2.78
C ALA A 22 -10.79 -10.15 -3.63
N ASN A 23 -11.41 -11.16 -2.98
CA ASN A 23 -12.15 -12.23 -3.63
C ASN A 23 -13.62 -11.87 -3.90
N ASP A 24 -14.11 -10.71 -3.44
CA ASP A 24 -15.52 -10.36 -3.60
C ASP A 24 -15.85 -10.18 -5.10
N PRO A 25 -16.97 -10.75 -5.59
CA PRO A 25 -17.33 -10.69 -7.01
C PRO A 25 -17.70 -9.28 -7.48
N ARG A 26 -18.02 -8.34 -6.58
CA ARG A 26 -18.48 -6.99 -6.92
C ARG A 26 -17.31 -6.03 -7.15
N ASP A 27 -17.33 -5.36 -8.30
CA ASP A 27 -16.28 -4.40 -8.70
C ASP A 27 -16.03 -3.29 -7.67
N HIS A 28 -17.09 -2.75 -7.06
CA HIS A 28 -16.96 -1.67 -6.08
C HIS A 28 -16.29 -2.13 -4.78
N VAL A 29 -16.44 -3.41 -4.39
CA VAL A 29 -15.74 -3.97 -3.23
C VAL A 29 -14.27 -4.10 -3.56
N ARG A 30 -13.91 -4.70 -4.71
CA ARG A 30 -12.51 -4.78 -5.17
C ARG A 30 -11.85 -3.42 -5.31
N GLN A 31 -12.58 -2.42 -5.82
CA GLN A 31 -12.11 -1.05 -5.87
C GLN A 31 -11.87 -0.53 -4.45
N ALA A 32 -12.83 -0.66 -3.53
CA ALA A 32 -12.63 -0.27 -2.13
C ALA A 32 -11.40 -0.95 -1.50
N THR A 33 -11.17 -2.24 -1.79
CA THR A 33 -10.00 -3.00 -1.34
C THR A 33 -8.69 -2.40 -1.88
N CYS A 34 -8.62 -2.05 -3.16
CA CYS A 34 -7.44 -1.36 -3.72
C CYS A 34 -7.16 -0.04 -2.97
N TRP A 35 -8.19 0.74 -2.67
CA TRP A 35 -8.03 2.01 -1.94
C TRP A 35 -7.63 1.77 -0.47
N ALA A 36 -8.19 0.76 0.18
CA ALA A 36 -7.86 0.38 1.53
C ALA A 36 -6.39 -0.05 1.66
N LEU A 37 -5.89 -0.90 0.75
CA LEU A 37 -4.48 -1.33 0.72
C LEU A 37 -3.53 -0.14 0.60
N ARG A 38 -3.84 0.81 -0.29
CA ARG A 38 -3.05 2.04 -0.48
C ARG A 38 -3.02 2.89 0.79
N GLU A 39 -4.15 3.08 1.44
CA GLU A 39 -4.23 3.92 2.65
C GLU A 39 -3.60 3.25 3.87
N PHE A 40 -3.75 1.93 4.00
CA PHE A 40 -3.07 1.13 5.02
C PHE A 40 -1.55 1.22 4.86
N GLY A 41 -1.04 1.01 3.64
CA GLY A 41 0.39 1.06 3.35
C GLY A 41 1.03 2.45 3.56
N LYS A 42 0.27 3.54 3.40
CA LYS A 42 0.77 4.90 3.70
C LYS A 42 0.94 5.18 5.19
N SER A 43 0.38 4.34 6.08
CA SER A 43 0.24 4.70 7.50
C SER A 43 1.57 4.71 8.25
N ASN A 44 2.40 3.69 8.08
CA ASN A 44 3.71 3.49 8.70
C ASN A 44 4.48 2.37 7.96
N SER A 45 5.77 2.20 8.26
CA SER A 45 6.64 1.26 7.54
C SER A 45 6.22 -0.21 7.68
N GLU A 46 5.75 -0.64 8.84
CA GLU A 46 5.31 -2.02 9.08
C GLU A 46 4.03 -2.35 8.29
N SER A 47 3.06 -1.42 8.31
CA SER A 47 1.86 -1.54 7.47
C SER A 47 2.17 -1.46 5.98
N HIS A 48 3.19 -0.69 5.59
CA HIS A 48 3.64 -0.62 4.20
C HIS A 48 4.15 -1.97 3.71
N GLU A 49 5.05 -2.60 4.47
CA GLU A 49 5.58 -3.93 4.16
C GLU A 49 4.46 -4.96 4.03
N ARG A 50 3.54 -5.03 5.00
CA ARG A 50 2.36 -5.91 4.94
C ARG A 50 1.50 -5.63 3.71
N ALA A 51 1.25 -4.36 3.38
CA ALA A 51 0.46 -4.00 2.20
C ALA A 51 1.12 -4.45 0.89
N CYS A 52 2.45 -4.32 0.80
CA CYS A 52 3.22 -4.79 -0.35
C CYS A 52 3.14 -6.32 -0.48
N LEU A 53 3.31 -7.06 0.63
CA LEU A 53 3.21 -8.52 0.62
C LEU A 53 1.83 -8.99 0.13
N ILE A 54 0.74 -8.42 0.66
CA ILE A 54 -0.62 -8.74 0.18
C ILE A 54 -0.78 -8.38 -1.30
N ALA A 55 -0.30 -7.21 -1.72
CA ALA A 55 -0.43 -6.80 -3.11
C ALA A 55 0.33 -7.73 -4.06
N LEU A 56 1.53 -8.19 -3.68
CA LEU A 56 2.32 -9.15 -4.44
C LEU A 56 1.66 -10.53 -4.49
N ASP A 57 1.16 -11.06 -3.37
CA ASP A 57 0.39 -12.32 -3.33
C ASP A 57 -0.84 -12.25 -4.24
N LEU A 58 -1.59 -11.15 -4.19
CA LEU A 58 -2.72 -10.94 -5.08
C LEU A 58 -2.32 -10.90 -6.56
N ILE A 59 -1.15 -10.35 -6.90
CA ILE A 59 -0.62 -10.31 -8.27
C ILE A 59 -0.34 -11.71 -8.81
N GLU A 60 0.14 -12.62 -7.97
CA GLU A 60 0.47 -14.01 -8.32
C GLU A 60 -0.75 -14.92 -8.50
N SER A 61 -1.94 -14.45 -8.08
CA SER A 61 -3.20 -15.18 -8.24
C SER A 61 -3.57 -15.45 -9.71
N GLU A 62 -4.09 -16.65 -9.99
CA GLU A 62 -4.63 -17.04 -11.30
C GLU A 62 -5.92 -16.28 -11.65
N ASP A 63 -6.66 -15.76 -10.66
CA ASP A 63 -7.83 -14.90 -10.88
C ASP A 63 -7.40 -13.50 -11.36
N PRO A 64 -7.78 -13.08 -12.60
CA PRO A 64 -7.43 -11.77 -13.13
C PRO A 64 -7.97 -10.60 -12.31
N ALA A 65 -9.11 -10.77 -11.61
CA ALA A 65 -9.72 -9.74 -10.78
C ALA A 65 -8.91 -9.50 -9.51
N ARG A 66 -8.46 -10.57 -8.84
CA ARG A 66 -7.54 -10.47 -7.69
C ARG A 66 -6.21 -9.84 -8.10
N ALA A 67 -5.64 -10.33 -9.20
CA ALA A 67 -4.39 -9.82 -9.73
C ALA A 67 -4.50 -8.35 -10.15
N TRP A 68 -5.67 -7.90 -10.60
CA TRP A 68 -5.93 -6.49 -10.84
C TRP A 68 -5.91 -5.66 -9.55
N VAL A 69 -6.52 -6.13 -8.45
CA VAL A 69 -6.48 -5.44 -7.15
C VAL A 69 -5.03 -5.30 -6.66
N GLY A 70 -4.25 -6.39 -6.73
CA GLY A 70 -2.83 -6.38 -6.36
C GLY A 70 -2.02 -5.37 -7.18
N ARG A 71 -2.11 -5.43 -8.53
CA ARG A 71 -1.43 -4.44 -9.41
C ARG A 71 -1.89 -3.01 -9.16
N CYS A 72 -3.19 -2.81 -8.91
CA CYS A 72 -3.78 -1.51 -8.61
C CYS A 72 -3.16 -0.93 -7.33
N ALA A 73 -3.03 -1.71 -6.27
CA ALA A 73 -2.43 -1.25 -5.02
C ALA A 73 -0.92 -1.06 -5.14
N TYR A 74 -0.21 -2.06 -5.70
CA TYR A 74 1.26 -2.09 -5.73
C TYR A 74 1.89 -0.91 -6.46
N ARG A 75 1.30 -0.47 -7.58
CA ARG A 75 1.77 0.72 -8.34
C ARG A 75 1.90 2.00 -7.50
N GLU A 76 1.04 2.15 -6.50
CA GLU A 76 1.10 3.30 -5.59
C GLU A 76 2.02 3.03 -4.40
N LEU A 77 2.10 1.77 -3.95
CA LEU A 77 2.91 1.37 -2.81
C LEU A 77 4.41 1.42 -3.15
N GLU A 78 4.82 0.94 -4.32
CA GLU A 78 6.23 0.83 -4.72
C GLU A 78 6.97 2.18 -4.76
N ILE A 79 6.23 3.28 -4.95
CA ILE A 79 6.79 4.64 -4.99
C ILE A 79 6.76 5.35 -3.63
N LEU A 80 6.28 4.70 -2.57
CA LEU A 80 6.20 5.31 -1.24
C LEU A 80 7.56 5.30 -0.56
N ILE A 81 7.94 6.45 -0.01
CA ILE A 81 9.14 6.60 0.79
C ILE A 81 8.80 7.07 2.21
N LYS A 82 9.62 6.65 3.16
CA LYS A 82 9.58 7.12 4.53
C LYS A 82 10.49 8.34 4.67
N ILE A 83 9.92 9.49 5.01
CA ILE A 83 10.70 10.68 5.35
C ILE A 83 10.72 10.93 6.87
N PRO A 84 11.80 11.46 7.45
CA PRO A 84 11.90 11.67 8.89
C PRO A 84 10.84 12.62 9.46
N GLU A 85 10.50 13.67 8.70
CA GLU A 85 9.59 14.74 9.15
C GLU A 85 8.10 14.36 9.11
N ARG A 86 7.76 13.20 8.52
CA ARG A 86 6.37 12.75 8.39
C ARG A 86 6.23 11.36 8.97
N ARG A 87 5.13 11.17 9.67
CA ARG A 87 4.72 9.85 10.14
C ARG A 87 4.32 8.93 8.97
N ARG A 88 3.42 9.43 8.11
CA ARG A 88 2.93 8.70 6.93
C ARG A 88 3.99 8.67 5.84
N LEU A 89 4.02 7.58 5.09
CA LEU A 89 4.81 7.48 3.88
C LEU A 89 4.18 8.36 2.79
N ILE A 90 5.02 8.87 1.91
CA ILE A 90 4.61 9.76 0.82
C ILE A 90 5.22 9.28 -0.49
N SER A 91 4.57 9.60 -1.60
CA SER A 91 5.14 9.32 -2.92
C SER A 91 6.50 10.01 -3.09
N ARG A 92 7.48 9.29 -3.63
CA ARG A 92 8.81 9.78 -4.01
C ARG A 92 8.75 10.97 -4.97
N HIS A 93 7.67 11.08 -5.74
CA HIS A 93 7.47 12.16 -6.69
C HIS A 93 6.95 13.46 -6.08
N SER A 94 6.53 13.44 -4.80
CA SER A 94 6.00 14.63 -4.12
C SER A 94 7.07 15.71 -3.93
N LYS A 95 6.66 16.99 -3.92
CA LYS A 95 7.58 18.13 -3.72
C LYS A 95 8.41 18.01 -2.44
N THR A 96 7.84 17.42 -1.39
CA THR A 96 8.53 17.18 -0.12
C THR A 96 9.51 16.04 -0.24
N ALA A 97 9.11 14.91 -0.86
CA ALA A 97 9.96 13.74 -1.04
C ALA A 97 11.22 14.00 -1.87
N ARG A 98 11.12 14.83 -2.92
CA ARG A 98 12.26 15.15 -3.80
C ARG A 98 13.48 15.74 -3.09
N LYS A 99 13.34 16.24 -1.85
CA LYS A 99 14.46 16.72 -1.03
C LYS A 99 15.24 15.59 -0.34
N TYR A 100 14.65 14.40 -0.26
CA TYR A 100 15.16 13.22 0.45
C TYR A 100 15.52 12.07 -0.49
N VAL A 101 15.14 12.14 -1.77
CA VAL A 101 15.53 11.18 -2.80
C VAL A 101 16.81 11.71 -3.44
N ASP A 102 17.88 10.92 -3.42
CA ASP A 102 19.15 11.27 -4.06
C ASP A 102 18.93 11.39 -5.58
N PRO A 103 19.34 12.48 -6.26
CA PRO A 103 19.16 12.63 -7.71
C PRO A 103 19.77 11.50 -8.57
N THR A 104 20.60 10.63 -8.01
CA THR A 104 21.21 9.47 -8.70
C THR A 104 20.37 8.19 -8.68
N GLU A 105 19.28 8.10 -7.90
CA GLU A 105 18.40 6.91 -7.79
C GLU A 105 17.12 7.02 -8.65
N SER A 106 16.99 8.07 -9.48
CA SER A 106 15.76 8.37 -10.21
C SER A 106 15.66 7.84 -11.64
N GLU A 107 16.68 7.16 -12.18
CA GLU A 107 16.61 6.51 -13.50
C GLU A 107 16.51 4.99 -13.34
N PRO A 108 15.33 4.37 -13.53
CA PRO A 108 15.31 2.98 -13.96
C PRO A 108 15.81 2.93 -15.41
N GLU A 109 16.86 2.15 -15.64
CA GLU A 109 17.36 1.75 -16.98
C GLU A 109 16.24 1.14 -17.85
#